data_AF-A0A0A5FYQ4-F1
#
_entry.id   AF-A0A0A5FYQ4-F1
#
_cell.length_a   1.000
_cell.length_b   1.000
_cell.length_c   1.000
_cell.angle_alpha   90.00
_cell.angle_beta   90.00
_cell.angle_gamma   90.00
#
_symmetry.space_group_name_H-M   'P 1'
#
loop_
_entity.id
_entity.type
_entity.pdbx_description
1 polymer ?
#
loop_
_entity_poly.entity_id
_entity_poly.type
_entity_poly.pdbx_seq_one_letter_code
_entity_poly.pdbx_strand_id
1 'polypeptide(L)' 'MFFKTKGDPIADLYEDIAAEEKARATYQWIINLSDDPDLNDGLKYLREREIIHSQRFREAVEILKEERDKQLYF' A
#
# COMPACT_ATOMS: atom_id res chain seq x y z
N MET A 1 -3.51 -10.03 -9.63
CA MET A 1 -3.80 -8.63 -9.31
C MET A 1 -5.21 -8.34 -9.83
N PHE A 2 -6.18 -8.16 -8.94
CA PHE A 2 -7.57 -7.87 -9.33
C PHE A 2 -7.65 -6.37 -9.59
N PHE A 3 -7.71 -5.95 -10.86
CA PHE A 3 -7.77 -4.53 -11.22
C PHE A 3 -9.18 -4.01 -10.97
N LYS A 4 -9.33 -3.24 -9.90
CA LYS A 4 -10.58 -2.55 -9.57
C LYS A 4 -10.38 -1.07 -9.81
N THR A 5 -10.37 -0.66 -11.07
CA THR A 5 -10.35 0.76 -11.44
C THR A 5 -11.78 1.25 -11.46
N LYS A 6 -12.23 1.95 -10.41
CA LYS A 6 -13.57 2.57 -10.43
C LYS A 6 -13.61 3.85 -11.25
N GLY A 7 -12.45 4.33 -11.70
CA GLY A 7 -12.32 5.53 -12.53
C GLY A 7 -12.01 6.81 -11.75
N ASP A 8 -11.88 6.73 -10.43
CA ASP A 8 -11.33 7.79 -9.58
C ASP A 8 -9.93 7.36 -9.09
N PRO A 9 -8.84 7.90 -9.68
CA PRO A 9 -7.48 7.52 -9.34
C PRO A 9 -7.12 7.72 -7.86
N ILE A 10 -7.71 8.71 -7.18
CA ILE A 10 -7.43 8.94 -5.76
C ILE A 10 -8.10 7.84 -4.92
N ALA A 11 -9.35 7.51 -5.23
CA ALA A 11 -10.06 6.43 -4.55
C ALA A 11 -9.38 5.07 -4.76
N ASP A 12 -8.93 4.80 -5.99
CA ASP A 12 -8.23 3.56 -6.33
C ASP A 12 -6.90 3.45 -5.53
N LEU A 13 -6.12 4.54 -5.41
CA LEU A 13 -4.90 4.57 -4.58
C LEU A 13 -5.19 4.37 -3.08
N TYR A 14 -6.32 4.87 -2.57
CA TYR A 14 -6.71 4.57 -1.19
C TYR A 14 -7.09 3.11 -0.98
N GLU A 15 -7.72 2.45 -1.98
CA GLU A 15 -7.96 1.00 -1.96
C GLU A 15 -6.62 0.23 -1.95
N ASP A 16 -5.63 0.65 -2.74
CA ASP A 16 -4.28 0.05 -2.76
C ASP A 16 -3.54 0.24 -1.43
N ILE A 17 -3.53 1.45 -0.84
CA ILE A 17 -2.95 1.68 0.49
C ILE A 17 -3.57 0.75 1.53
N ALA A 18 -4.89 0.60 1.53
CA ALA A 18 -5.57 -0.29 2.46
C ALA A 18 -5.18 -1.77 2.25
N ALA A 19 -4.99 -2.19 1.00
CA ALA A 19 -4.52 -3.54 0.69
C ALA A 19 -3.10 -3.79 1.23
N GLU A 20 -2.18 -2.84 1.04
CA GLU A 20 -0.79 -2.96 1.54
C GLU A 20 -0.72 -2.99 3.07
N GLU A 21 -1.47 -2.12 3.75
CA GLU A 21 -1.54 -2.10 5.22
C GLU A 21 -2.11 -3.42 5.77
N LYS A 22 -3.09 -4.01 5.08
CA LYS A 22 -3.66 -5.33 5.42
C LYS A 22 -2.66 -6.46 5.21
N ALA A 23 -1.92 -6.45 4.10
CA ALA A 23 -0.86 -7.42 3.82
C ALA A 23 0.23 -7.35 4.89
N ARG A 24 0.71 -6.15 5.22
CA ARG A 24 1.69 -5.89 6.29
C ARG A 24 1.25 -6.47 7.63
N ALA A 25 0.01 -6.19 8.04
CA ALA A 25 -0.56 -6.70 9.29
C ALA A 25 -0.66 -8.24 9.29
N THR A 26 -1.03 -8.82 8.14
CA THR A 26 -1.12 -10.28 7.97
C THR A 26 0.26 -10.93 8.11
N TYR A 27 1.30 -10.40 7.46
CA TYR A 27 2.66 -10.93 7.60
C TYR A 27 3.17 -10.81 9.04
N GLN A 28 2.93 -9.67 9.70
CA GLN A 28 3.31 -9.52 11.11
C GLN A 28 2.61 -10.56 12.01
N TRP A 29 1.33 -10.83 11.76
CA TRP A 29 0.59 -11.84 12.51
C TRP A 29 1.17 -13.24 12.30
N ILE A 30 1.54 -13.61 11.06
CA ILE A 30 2.17 -14.91 10.77
C ILE A 30 3.56 -15.02 11.43
N ILE A 31 4.38 -13.97 11.37
CA ILE A 31 5.70 -13.93 12.03
C ILE A 31 5.57 -14.20 13.54
N ASN A 32 4.53 -13.66 14.16
CA ASN A 32 4.29 -13.87 15.60
C ASN A 32 3.85 -15.30 15.94
N LEU A 33 3.39 -16.09 14.96
CA LEU A 33 2.92 -17.47 15.15
C LEU A 33 3.94 -18.52 14.73
N SER A 34 4.96 -18.15 13.96
CA SER A 34 5.94 -19.06 13.37
C SER A 34 7.28 -19.02 14.11
N ASP A 35 7.85 -20.18 14.38
CA ASP A 35 9.21 -20.39 14.89
C ASP A 35 10.23 -20.73 13.79
N ASP A 36 9.78 -20.92 12.54
CA ASP A 36 10.65 -21.17 11.38
C ASP A 36 11.40 -19.87 10.96
N PRO A 37 12.74 -19.84 11.05
CA PRO A 37 13.54 -18.66 10.73
C PRO A 37 13.53 -18.30 9.23
N ASP A 38 13.53 -19.29 8.34
CA ASP A 38 13.59 -19.07 6.88
C ASP A 38 12.28 -18.46 6.37
N LEU A 39 11.15 -18.96 6.89
CA LEU A 39 9.83 -18.37 6.62
C LEU A 39 9.76 -16.93 7.15
N ASN A 40 10.21 -16.72 8.38
CA ASN A 40 10.15 -15.41 9.02
C ASN A 40 11.00 -14.36 8.30
N ASP A 41 12.16 -14.73 7.78
CA ASP A 41 13.01 -13.81 7.02
C ASP A 41 12.38 -13.40 5.68
N GLY A 42 11.73 -14.34 4.98
CA GLY A 42 10.92 -14.01 3.80
C GLY A 42 9.77 -13.06 4.12
N LEU A 43 9.04 -13.31 5.21
CA LEU A 43 7.92 -12.46 5.62
C LEU A 43 8.35 -11.06 6.09
N LYS A 44 9.52 -10.92 6.74
CA LYS A 44 10.09 -9.61 7.09
C LYS A 44 10.37 -8.78 5.84
N TYR A 45 11.01 -9.38 4.83
CA TYR A 45 11.29 -8.71 3.56
C TYR A 45 10.01 -8.23 2.87
N LEU A 46 8.99 -9.09 2.78
CA LEU A 46 7.70 -8.73 2.19
C LEU A 46 7.01 -7.61 2.99
N ARG A 47 7.01 -7.71 4.31
CA ARG A 47 6.42 -6.69 5.20
C ARG A 47 7.07 -5.32 5.04
N GLU A 48 8.39 -5.24 4.89
CA GLU A 48 9.09 -3.98 4.64
C GLU A 48 8.70 -3.37 3.30
N ARG A 49 8.52 -4.18 2.27
CA ARG A 49 8.05 -3.68 0.97
C ARG A 49 6.63 -3.10 1.05
N GLU A 50 5.72 -3.70 1.81
CA GLU A 50 4.36 -3.14 1.90
C GLU A 50 4.35 -1.77 2.59
N ILE A 51 5.32 -1.48 3.47
CA ILE A 51 5.53 -0.13 4.03
C ILE A 51 5.95 0.83 2.91
N ILE A 52 6.92 0.42 2.08
CA ILE A 52 7.40 1.23 0.95
C ILE A 52 6.27 1.46 -0.06
N HIS A 53 5.50 0.43 -0.43
CA HIS A 53 4.36 0.55 -1.33
C HIS A 53 3.30 1.51 -0.79
N SER A 54 2.88 1.33 0.47
CA SER A 54 1.94 2.24 1.15
C SER A 54 2.45 3.68 1.14
N GLN A 55 3.74 3.91 1.39
CA GLN A 55 4.33 5.26 1.32
C GLN A 55 4.29 5.82 -0.12
N ARG A 56 4.69 5.04 -1.12
CA ARG A 56 4.67 5.48 -2.54
C ARG A 56 3.26 5.83 -3.00
N PHE A 57 2.26 5.04 -2.62
CA PHE A 57 0.86 5.35 -2.95
C PHE A 57 0.36 6.63 -2.26
N ARG A 58 0.75 6.87 -1.00
CA ARG A 58 0.43 8.13 -0.30
C ARG A 58 1.05 9.33 -1.01
N GLU A 59 2.30 9.22 -1.46
CA GLU A 59 2.95 10.28 -2.23
C GLU A 59 2.23 10.52 -3.57
N ALA A 60 1.80 9.46 -4.27
CA ALA A 60 1.01 9.59 -5.48
C ALA A 60 -0.35 10.28 -5.23
N VAL A 61 -1.01 10.02 -4.09
CA VAL A 61 -2.24 10.70 -3.70
C VAL A 61 -2.02 12.20 -3.55
N GLU A 62 -0.93 12.63 -2.90
CA GLU A 62 -0.65 14.05 -2.71
C GLU A 62 -0.35 14.76 -4.04
N ILE A 63 0.41 14.13 -4.94
CA ILE A 63 0.66 14.65 -6.29
C ILE A 63 -0.66 14.87 -7.05
N LEU A 64 -1.56 13.88 -7.04
CA LEU A 64 -2.85 13.99 -7.74
C LEU A 64 -3.77 15.06 -7.14
N LYS A 65 -3.73 15.26 -5.81
CA LYS A 65 -4.46 16.34 -5.16
C LYS A 65 -3.93 17.71 -5.62
N GLU A 66 -2.62 17.89 -5.63
CA GLU A 66 -2.00 19.14 -6.09
C GLU A 66 -2.33 19.44 -7.57
N GLU A 67 -2.33 18.42 -8.44
CA GLU A 67 -2.70 18.58 -9.84
C GLU A 67 -4.16 18.96 -10.02
N ARG A 68 -5.07 18.31 -9.28
CA ARG A 68 -6.50 18.65 -9.30
C ARG A 68 -6.75 20.07 -8.80
N ASP A 69 -6.08 20.48 -7.73
CA ASP A 69 -6.24 21.81 -7.18
C ASP A 69 -5.74 22.87 -8.17
N LYS A 70 -4.62 22.64 -8.87
CA LYS A 70 -4.15 23.51 -9.96
C LYS A 70 -5.20 23.67 -11.06
N GLN A 71 -5.88 22.61 -11.47
CA GLN A 71 -6.93 22.67 -12.49
C GLN A 71 -8.15 23.51 -12.08
N LEU A 72 -8.42 23.69 -10.78
CA LEU A 72 -9.54 24.49 -10.30
C LEU A 72 -9.29 26.01 -10.36
N TYR A 73 -8.04 26.45 -10.47
CA TYR A 73 -7.66 27.86 -10.47
C TYR A 73 -7.45 28.47 -11.87
N PHE A 74 -7.49 27.67 -12.95
CA PHE A 74 -7.39 28.11 -14.35
C PHE A 74 -8.73 27.95 -15.07
#